data_AF-A0A348NSW1-F1
#
_entry.id   AF-A0A348NSW1-F1
#
_cell.length_a   1.000
_cell.length_b   1.000
_cell.length_c   1.000
_cell.angle_alpha   90.00
_cell.angle_beta   90.00
_cell.angle_gamma   90.00
#
_symmetry.space_group_name_H-M   'P 1'
#
loop_
_entity.id
_entity.type
_entity.pdbx_description
1 polymer ?
#
loop_
_entity_poly.entity_id
_entity_poly.type
_entity_poly.pdbx_seq_one_letter_code
_entity_poly.pdbx_strand_id
1 'polypeptide(L)'
;MITPRRAARANGRIAVALRIVSAVLAGGVVTLSAASALVARRLAQRVVTPAPRLADTRVVGLDTAAQTITLARTEDTALPGRYGLFTSGSENYLKLGTVLSQSDTAVTRKLLTHIDGGTRLDAEAAFSGWYFDHPEQLRVPFTNELVGASVGPCPAWLFPADGGSEHWVIQIHGRGTTRAEGLRAVPVFRDLGYTSLLVSYRNDADAPRSRQGTYMLGATEWRDVDAAMTFARRRGARHIILMGWSMGGQVALQLDLNSAHGDSVVGLVLDSPVIDWADVLRYQARLLRVPPPIISFALGALSSDWGSPLR
;
A
#
# COMPACT_ATOMS: atom_id res chain seq x y z
N MET A 1 78.74 -27.48 -12.75
CA MET A 1 77.84 -26.72 -11.86
C MET A 1 76.68 -26.19 -12.70
N ILE A 2 75.58 -26.95 -12.81
CA ILE A 2 74.39 -26.56 -13.60
C ILE A 2 73.20 -26.54 -12.64
N THR A 3 72.77 -25.34 -12.25
CA THR A 3 71.61 -25.08 -11.40
C THR A 3 70.32 -25.37 -12.20
N PRO A 4 69.30 -26.07 -11.65
CA PRO A 4 68.14 -26.46 -12.43
C PRO A 4 67.18 -25.27 -12.65
N ARG A 5 67.15 -24.77 -13.90
CA ARG A 5 66.20 -23.76 -14.42
C ARG A 5 64.71 -24.20 -14.42
N ARG A 6 64.36 -25.39 -13.91
CA ARG A 6 63.00 -25.95 -13.96
C ARG A 6 62.08 -25.47 -12.83
N ALA A 7 62.59 -25.09 -11.66
CA ALA A 7 61.74 -24.66 -10.53
C ALA A 7 61.12 -23.26 -10.70
N ALA A 8 61.83 -22.33 -11.36
CA ALA A 8 61.36 -20.94 -11.52
C ALA A 8 60.17 -20.80 -12.49
N ARG A 9 60.04 -21.67 -13.51
CA ARG A 9 58.92 -21.65 -14.46
C ARG A 9 57.62 -22.21 -13.90
N ALA A 10 57.68 -23.15 -12.95
CA ALA A 10 56.50 -23.71 -12.28
C ALA A 10 55.83 -22.68 -11.35
N ASN A 11 56.63 -21.93 -10.58
CA ASN A 11 56.14 -20.88 -9.68
C ASN A 11 55.47 -19.71 -10.43
N GLY A 12 55.97 -19.35 -11.62
CA GLY A 12 55.38 -18.29 -12.45
C GLY A 12 54.00 -18.64 -13.03
N ARG A 13 53.80 -19.92 -13.43
CA ARG A 13 52.51 -20.40 -13.96
C ARG A 13 51.45 -20.51 -12.88
N ILE A 14 51.83 -20.94 -11.67
CA ILE A 14 50.94 -21.01 -10.51
C ILE A 14 50.53 -19.59 -10.06
N ALA A 15 51.47 -18.64 -10.04
CA ALA A 15 51.17 -17.25 -9.69
C ALA A 15 50.24 -16.55 -10.70
N VAL A 16 50.38 -16.84 -12.01
CA VAL A 16 49.45 -16.32 -13.04
C VAL A 16 48.08 -16.97 -12.93
N ALA A 17 48.00 -18.29 -12.69
CA ALA A 17 46.73 -18.98 -12.49
C ALA A 17 45.98 -18.47 -11.24
N LEU A 18 46.67 -18.24 -10.12
CA LEU A 18 46.09 -17.64 -8.92
C LEU A 18 45.59 -16.21 -9.17
N ARG A 19 46.31 -15.38 -9.93
CA ARG A 19 45.86 -14.03 -10.28
C ARG A 19 44.62 -14.02 -11.17
N ILE A 20 44.53 -14.95 -12.13
CA ILE A 20 43.35 -15.09 -13.00
C ILE A 20 42.15 -15.59 -12.19
N VAL A 21 42.33 -16.60 -11.33
CA VAL A 21 41.29 -17.13 -10.45
C VAL A 21 40.81 -16.06 -9.47
N SER A 22 41.70 -15.30 -8.85
CA SER A 22 41.35 -14.18 -7.97
C SER A 22 40.67 -13.03 -8.71
N ALA A 23 41.07 -12.72 -9.95
CA ALA A 23 40.41 -11.70 -10.76
C ALA A 23 39.02 -12.13 -11.25
N VAL A 24 38.84 -13.42 -11.55
CA VAL A 24 37.52 -14.01 -11.90
C VAL A 24 36.61 -14.09 -10.68
N LEU A 25 37.14 -14.47 -9.52
CA LEU A 25 36.40 -14.46 -8.24
C LEU A 25 36.04 -13.03 -7.81
N ALA A 26 36.98 -12.08 -7.88
CA ALA A 26 36.72 -10.68 -7.56
C ALA A 26 35.73 -10.05 -8.56
N GLY A 27 35.89 -10.33 -9.86
CA GLY A 27 34.94 -9.90 -10.89
C GLY A 27 33.55 -10.53 -10.70
N GLY A 28 33.49 -11.81 -10.36
CA GLY A 28 32.28 -12.55 -10.03
C GLY A 28 31.56 -12.00 -8.78
N VAL A 29 32.31 -11.68 -7.73
CA VAL A 29 31.78 -11.06 -6.52
C VAL A 29 31.28 -9.64 -6.80
N VAL A 30 32.02 -8.82 -7.56
CA VAL A 30 31.61 -7.46 -7.92
C VAL A 30 30.36 -7.46 -8.80
N THR A 31 30.30 -8.32 -9.81
CA THR A 31 29.13 -8.43 -10.71
C THR A 31 27.89 -8.96 -9.99
N LEU A 32 28.03 -9.98 -9.13
CA LEU A 32 26.92 -10.50 -8.33
C LEU A 32 26.43 -9.46 -7.30
N SER A 33 27.35 -8.66 -6.73
CA SER A 33 27.02 -7.56 -5.83
C SER A 33 26.30 -6.42 -6.55
N ALA A 34 26.74 -6.05 -7.75
CA ALA A 34 26.10 -5.02 -8.57
C ALA A 34 24.69 -5.47 -9.05
N ALA A 35 24.54 -6.73 -9.46
CA ALA A 35 23.24 -7.30 -9.81
C ALA A 35 22.30 -7.34 -8.59
N SER A 36 22.81 -7.76 -7.43
CA SER A 36 22.04 -7.79 -6.17
C SER A 36 21.61 -6.39 -5.73
N ALA A 37 22.50 -5.39 -5.85
CA ALA A 37 22.18 -3.99 -5.57
C ALA A 37 21.14 -3.43 -6.53
N LEU A 38 21.19 -3.78 -7.82
CA LEU A 38 20.18 -3.38 -8.79
C LEU A 38 18.81 -4.00 -8.48
N VAL A 39 18.78 -5.28 -8.11
CA VAL A 39 17.54 -5.97 -7.70
C VAL A 39 16.99 -5.34 -6.42
N ALA A 40 17.82 -5.13 -5.40
CA ALA A 40 17.45 -4.45 -4.16
C ALA A 40 16.88 -3.06 -4.43
N ARG A 41 17.54 -2.27 -5.27
CA ARG A 41 17.06 -0.93 -5.68
C ARG A 41 15.72 -1.00 -6.40
N ARG A 42 15.53 -1.95 -7.33
CA ARG A 42 14.24 -2.11 -8.03
C ARG A 42 13.12 -2.54 -7.09
N LEU A 43 13.40 -3.41 -6.12
CA LEU A 43 12.43 -3.81 -5.10
C LEU A 43 12.08 -2.62 -4.20
N ALA A 44 13.08 -1.88 -3.71
CA ALA A 44 12.87 -0.66 -2.92
C ALA A 44 12.05 0.38 -3.70
N GLN A 45 12.37 0.62 -4.97
CA GLN A 45 11.61 1.53 -5.83
C GLN A 45 10.16 1.09 -6.00
N ARG A 46 9.88 -0.20 -6.22
CA ARG A 46 8.51 -0.72 -6.27
C ARG A 46 7.74 -0.51 -4.96
N VAL A 47 8.42 -0.58 -3.82
CA VAL A 47 7.82 -0.42 -2.49
C VAL A 47 7.42 1.03 -2.22
N VAL A 48 8.15 2.01 -2.76
CA VAL A 48 7.91 3.44 -2.49
C VAL A 48 7.15 4.15 -3.61
N THR A 49 7.08 3.56 -4.80
CA THR A 49 6.41 4.19 -5.95
C THR A 49 4.91 3.89 -5.91
N PRO A 50 4.03 4.89 -6.04
CA PRO A 50 2.61 4.66 -6.26
C PRO A 50 2.41 3.75 -7.48
N ALA A 51 1.68 2.66 -7.31
CA ALA A 51 1.42 1.68 -8.36
C ALA A 51 -0.07 1.35 -8.41
N PRO A 52 -0.63 1.06 -9.60
CA PRO A 52 -1.99 0.58 -9.70
C PRO A 52 -2.12 -0.79 -9.01
N ARG A 53 -3.33 -1.07 -8.53
CA ARG A 53 -3.66 -2.39 -7.98
C ARG A 53 -3.46 -3.45 -9.05
N LEU A 54 -2.85 -4.58 -8.66
CA LEU A 54 -2.63 -5.72 -9.54
C LEU A 54 -3.85 -6.65 -9.48
N ALA A 55 -4.15 -7.31 -10.59
CA ALA A 55 -5.16 -8.36 -10.62
C ALA A 55 -4.72 -9.55 -9.76
N ASP A 56 -5.64 -10.04 -8.94
CA ASP A 56 -5.46 -11.18 -8.03
C ASP A 56 -6.53 -12.28 -8.25
N THR A 57 -7.47 -12.03 -9.14
CA THR A 57 -8.50 -12.99 -9.54
C THR A 57 -8.88 -12.79 -11.00
N ARG A 58 -9.72 -13.68 -11.50
CA ARG A 58 -10.23 -13.63 -12.86
C ARG A 58 -11.74 -13.74 -12.91
N VAL A 59 -12.36 -12.93 -13.77
CA VAL A 59 -13.76 -13.08 -14.17
C VAL A 59 -13.85 -14.25 -15.16
N VAL A 60 -14.56 -15.30 -14.76
CA VAL A 60 -14.75 -16.54 -15.54
C VAL A 60 -16.10 -16.54 -16.25
N GLY A 61 -17.10 -15.84 -15.70
CA GLY A 61 -18.41 -15.72 -16.31
C GLY A 61 -19.17 -14.52 -15.78
N LEU A 62 -20.04 -13.97 -16.64
CA LEU A 62 -20.89 -12.84 -16.32
C LEU A 62 -22.29 -13.12 -16.88
N ASP A 63 -23.29 -13.10 -16.01
CA ASP A 63 -24.70 -13.21 -16.39
C ASP A 63 -25.41 -11.91 -16.01
N THR A 64 -25.63 -11.06 -17.01
CA THR A 64 -26.27 -9.76 -16.87
C THR A 64 -27.79 -9.88 -16.73
N ALA A 65 -28.41 -10.99 -17.16
CA ALA A 65 -29.83 -11.21 -16.92
C ALA A 65 -30.08 -11.61 -15.46
N ALA A 66 -29.28 -12.53 -14.93
CA ALA A 66 -29.37 -12.98 -13.54
C ALA A 66 -28.70 -12.01 -12.54
N GLN A 67 -27.91 -11.05 -13.04
CA GLN A 67 -27.03 -10.18 -12.24
C GLN A 67 -26.14 -11.02 -11.32
N THR A 68 -25.34 -11.89 -11.94
CA THR A 68 -24.37 -12.74 -11.25
C THR A 68 -23.02 -12.70 -11.96
N ILE A 69 -21.96 -12.89 -11.19
CA ILE A 69 -20.60 -12.94 -11.69
C ILE A 69 -19.90 -14.16 -11.11
N THR A 70 -19.16 -14.88 -11.96
CA THR A 70 -18.38 -16.04 -11.58
C THR A 70 -16.90 -15.67 -11.63
N LEU A 71 -16.21 -15.83 -10.52
CA LEU A 71 -14.79 -15.55 -10.35
C LEU A 71 -14.00 -16.85 -10.20
N ALA A 72 -12.72 -16.82 -10.56
CA ALA A 72 -11.79 -17.87 -10.18
C ALA A 72 -11.76 -18.01 -8.65
N ARG A 73 -11.77 -19.25 -8.17
CA ARG A 73 -11.76 -19.52 -6.73
C ARG A 73 -10.39 -19.22 -6.13
N THR A 74 -10.37 -18.33 -5.17
CA THR A 74 -9.26 -18.06 -4.26
C THR A 74 -9.79 -18.15 -2.83
N GLU A 75 -8.90 -18.07 -1.83
CA GLU A 75 -9.33 -17.97 -0.43
C GLU A 75 -10.23 -16.74 -0.22
N ASP A 76 -9.91 -15.61 -0.86
CA ASP A 76 -10.67 -14.36 -0.75
C ASP A 76 -12.01 -14.40 -1.50
N THR A 77 -12.04 -14.89 -2.75
CA THR A 77 -13.29 -14.90 -3.53
C THR A 77 -14.34 -15.86 -2.98
N ALA A 78 -13.93 -16.83 -2.15
CA ALA A 78 -14.82 -17.77 -1.46
C ALA A 78 -15.40 -17.22 -0.15
N LEU A 79 -14.88 -16.10 0.39
CA LEU A 79 -15.34 -15.58 1.69
C LEU A 79 -16.82 -15.17 1.66
N PRO A 80 -17.60 -15.47 2.71
CA PRO A 80 -18.97 -14.98 2.83
C PRO A 80 -18.99 -13.45 2.98
N GLY A 81 -20.10 -12.81 2.58
CA GLY A 81 -20.31 -11.38 2.75
C GLY A 81 -20.37 -10.57 1.45
N ARG A 82 -20.11 -9.27 1.57
CA ARG A 82 -20.16 -8.30 0.47
C ARG A 82 -18.79 -7.67 0.27
N TYR A 83 -18.40 -7.52 -0.98
CA TYR A 83 -17.04 -7.13 -1.37
C TYR A 83 -17.08 -6.21 -2.59
N GLY A 84 -15.95 -5.58 -2.88
CA GLY A 84 -15.72 -4.89 -4.13
C GLY A 84 -14.92 -5.74 -5.11
N LEU A 85 -15.00 -5.38 -6.38
CA LEU A 85 -14.19 -5.94 -7.45
C LEU A 85 -13.75 -4.80 -8.35
N PHE A 86 -12.45 -4.54 -8.39
CA PHE A 86 -11.87 -3.66 -9.39
C PHE A 86 -11.83 -4.41 -10.72
N THR A 87 -12.38 -3.79 -11.75
CA THR A 87 -12.46 -4.33 -13.11
C THR A 87 -11.91 -3.33 -14.11
N SER A 88 -11.70 -3.77 -15.34
CA SER A 88 -11.48 -2.90 -16.49
C SER A 88 -12.47 -3.27 -17.60
N GLY A 89 -12.69 -2.34 -18.52
CA GLY A 89 -13.70 -2.45 -19.57
C GLY A 89 -14.77 -1.38 -19.42
N SER A 90 -16.04 -1.77 -19.47
CA SER A 90 -17.19 -0.85 -19.33
C SER A 90 -17.31 -0.27 -17.93
N GLU A 91 -16.98 -1.07 -16.91
CA GLU A 91 -17.08 -0.67 -15.50
C GLU A 91 -15.71 -0.82 -14.83
N ASN A 92 -15.35 0.16 -13.99
CA ASN A 92 -14.09 0.14 -13.25
C ASN A 92 -14.23 -0.49 -11.86
N TYR A 93 -15.47 -0.61 -11.37
CA TYR A 93 -15.75 -1.12 -10.04
C TYR A 93 -17.12 -1.79 -9.92
N LEU A 94 -17.17 -2.96 -9.28
CA LEU A 94 -18.40 -3.70 -9.06
C LEU A 94 -18.57 -4.06 -7.59
N LYS A 95 -19.80 -3.94 -7.08
CA LYS A 95 -20.19 -4.45 -5.77
C LYS A 95 -20.66 -5.88 -5.89
N LEU A 96 -20.06 -6.74 -5.09
CA LEU A 96 -20.34 -8.16 -5.00
C LEU A 96 -21.14 -8.47 -3.74
N GLY A 97 -22.11 -9.35 -3.89
CA GLY A 97 -22.95 -9.87 -2.82
C GLY A 97 -22.53 -11.26 -2.37
N THR A 98 -23.51 -11.98 -1.80
CA THR A 98 -23.31 -13.33 -1.27
C THR A 98 -22.84 -14.31 -2.34
N VAL A 99 -22.16 -15.37 -1.89
CA VAL A 99 -21.88 -16.55 -2.69
C VAL A 99 -23.19 -17.29 -2.97
N LEU A 100 -23.44 -17.60 -4.24
CA LEU A 100 -24.61 -18.35 -4.71
C LEU A 100 -24.27 -19.82 -4.94
N SER A 101 -23.08 -20.08 -5.48
CA SER A 101 -22.54 -21.42 -5.69
C SER A 101 -21.02 -21.38 -5.74
N GLN A 102 -20.38 -22.50 -5.43
CA GLN A 102 -18.93 -22.66 -5.54
C GLN A 102 -18.57 -24.08 -5.99
N SER A 103 -17.48 -24.21 -6.73
CA SER A 103 -16.82 -25.46 -7.07
C SER A 103 -15.37 -25.42 -6.57
N ASP A 104 -14.56 -26.43 -6.90
CA ASP A 104 -13.13 -26.42 -6.57
C ASP A 104 -12.36 -25.30 -7.27
N THR A 105 -12.88 -24.77 -8.39
CA THR A 105 -12.16 -23.82 -9.26
C THR A 105 -12.85 -22.47 -9.44
N ALA A 106 -14.13 -22.33 -9.07
CA ALA A 106 -14.89 -21.11 -9.30
C ALA A 106 -15.86 -20.77 -8.16
N VAL A 107 -16.18 -19.49 -8.02
CA VAL A 107 -17.19 -18.97 -7.09
C VAL A 107 -18.13 -18.04 -7.84
N THR A 108 -19.42 -18.35 -7.85
CA THR A 108 -20.47 -17.50 -8.41
C THR A 108 -21.08 -16.67 -7.30
N ARG A 109 -21.11 -15.35 -7.48
CA ARG A 109 -21.62 -14.38 -6.51
C ARG A 109 -22.75 -13.56 -7.12
N LYS A 110 -23.63 -13.06 -6.27
CA LYS A 110 -24.61 -12.06 -6.66
C LYS A 110 -23.88 -10.77 -7.04
N LEU A 111 -24.27 -10.16 -8.15
CA LEU A 111 -23.82 -8.83 -8.53
C LEU A 111 -24.79 -7.79 -7.95
N LEU A 112 -24.26 -6.83 -7.20
CA LEU A 112 -25.04 -5.76 -6.55
C LEU A 112 -24.94 -4.44 -7.32
N THR A 113 -23.88 -4.23 -8.10
CA THR A 113 -23.86 -3.21 -9.14
C THR A 113 -24.70 -3.69 -10.30
N HIS A 114 -25.75 -2.94 -10.65
CA HIS A 114 -26.55 -3.30 -11.81
C HIS A 114 -25.77 -2.99 -13.09
N ILE A 115 -25.56 -4.01 -13.92
CA ILE A 115 -24.90 -3.85 -15.23
C ILE A 115 -25.84 -4.28 -16.36
N ASP A 116 -25.71 -3.65 -17.52
CA ASP A 116 -26.56 -3.94 -18.67
C ASP A 116 -26.01 -5.09 -19.53
N GLY A 117 -26.80 -5.53 -20.51
CA GLY A 117 -26.40 -6.58 -21.45
C GLY A 117 -25.26 -6.20 -22.40
N GLY A 118 -24.93 -4.91 -22.52
CA GLY A 118 -23.82 -4.41 -23.32
C GLY A 118 -22.48 -4.39 -22.59
N THR A 119 -22.50 -4.58 -21.27
CA THR A 119 -21.32 -4.50 -20.41
C THR A 119 -20.27 -5.53 -20.80
N ARG A 120 -19.06 -5.05 -21.05
CA ARG A 120 -17.88 -5.89 -21.31
C ARG A 120 -16.85 -5.65 -20.21
N LEU A 121 -16.49 -6.73 -19.52
CA LEU A 121 -15.43 -6.71 -18.52
C LEU A 121 -14.24 -7.51 -19.04
N ASP A 122 -13.04 -7.03 -18.75
CA ASP A 122 -11.84 -7.83 -18.96
C ASP A 122 -11.81 -9.02 -17.98
N ALA A 123 -11.08 -10.06 -18.35
CA ALA A 123 -10.96 -11.25 -17.54
C ALA A 123 -10.15 -11.03 -16.26
N GLU A 124 -9.19 -10.10 -16.26
CA GLU A 124 -8.35 -9.82 -15.09
C GLU A 124 -9.06 -8.82 -14.16
N ALA A 125 -9.14 -9.15 -12.88
CA ALA A 125 -9.81 -8.32 -11.88
C ALA A 125 -9.07 -8.39 -10.53
N ALA A 126 -9.35 -7.42 -9.65
CA ALA A 126 -8.80 -7.42 -8.29
C ALA A 126 -9.92 -7.41 -7.25
N PHE A 127 -9.98 -8.46 -6.43
CA PHE A 127 -10.94 -8.60 -5.36
C PHE A 127 -10.60 -7.65 -4.21
N SER A 128 -11.61 -7.09 -3.55
CA SER A 128 -11.36 -6.09 -2.51
C SER A 128 -12.34 -6.15 -1.34
N GLY A 129 -11.79 -5.98 -0.13
CA GLY A 129 -12.57 -5.68 1.07
C GLY A 129 -13.20 -4.28 1.09
N TRP A 130 -12.91 -3.43 0.10
CA TRP A 130 -13.56 -2.13 -0.01
C TRP A 130 -14.96 -2.34 -0.56
N TYR A 131 -15.99 -2.09 0.23
CA TYR A 131 -17.35 -2.22 -0.29
C TYR A 131 -17.84 -0.97 -1.01
N PHE A 132 -17.31 0.20 -0.64
CA PHE A 132 -17.66 1.49 -1.24
C PHE A 132 -16.42 2.10 -1.90
N ASP A 133 -16.55 2.57 -3.13
CA ASP A 133 -15.53 3.28 -3.89
C ASP A 133 -15.80 4.80 -3.98
N HIS A 134 -17.06 5.20 -3.77
CA HIS A 134 -17.51 6.59 -3.81
C HIS A 134 -18.33 6.97 -2.56
N PRO A 135 -18.15 8.19 -2.01
CA PRO A 135 -18.80 8.61 -0.77
C PRO A 135 -20.33 8.68 -0.86
N GLU A 136 -20.87 9.01 -2.03
CA GLU A 136 -22.33 9.13 -2.29
C GLU A 136 -23.06 7.80 -2.04
N GLN A 137 -22.35 6.68 -2.19
CA GLN A 137 -22.92 5.35 -2.00
C GLN A 137 -23.29 5.04 -0.55
N LEU A 138 -22.75 5.79 0.42
CA LEU A 138 -23.12 5.67 1.83
C LEU A 138 -24.49 6.30 2.11
N ARG A 139 -25.03 7.14 1.21
CA ARG A 139 -26.33 7.81 1.34
C ARG A 139 -26.47 8.62 2.64
N VAL A 140 -25.38 9.20 3.10
CA VAL A 140 -25.33 10.11 4.26
C VAL A 140 -24.69 11.45 3.83
N PRO A 141 -24.97 12.56 4.51
CA PRO A 141 -24.37 13.85 4.19
C PRO A 141 -22.85 13.81 4.28
N PHE A 142 -22.17 14.43 3.32
CA PHE A 142 -20.72 14.65 3.36
C PHE A 142 -20.34 15.91 2.58
N THR A 143 -19.16 16.44 2.85
CA THR A 143 -18.57 17.54 2.09
C THR A 143 -17.19 17.18 1.55
N ASN A 144 -16.83 17.75 0.39
CA ASN A 144 -15.46 17.75 -0.11
C ASN A 144 -14.71 18.90 0.56
N GLU A 145 -13.59 18.59 1.20
CA GLU A 145 -12.75 19.54 1.93
C GLU A 145 -11.34 19.58 1.34
N LEU A 146 -10.63 20.68 1.56
CA LEU A 146 -9.21 20.81 1.23
C LEU A 146 -8.43 21.10 2.51
N VAL A 147 -7.59 20.15 2.91
CA VAL A 147 -6.68 20.30 4.04
C VAL A 147 -5.40 20.98 3.55
N GLY A 148 -5.11 22.17 4.05
CA GLY A 148 -3.87 22.88 3.71
C GLY A 148 -2.64 22.25 4.37
N ALA A 149 -1.92 21.40 3.65
CA ALA A 149 -0.66 20.80 4.07
C ALA A 149 0.55 21.52 3.45
N SER A 150 1.76 21.24 3.95
CA SER A 150 2.99 21.87 3.44
C SER A 150 3.29 21.52 1.97
N VAL A 151 2.76 20.40 1.49
CA VAL A 151 2.89 19.95 0.08
C VAL A 151 1.84 20.60 -0.83
N GLY A 152 0.85 21.30 -0.27
CA GLY A 152 -0.30 21.87 -0.97
C GLY A 152 -1.63 21.40 -0.37
N PRO A 153 -2.76 21.80 -0.96
CA PRO A 153 -4.09 21.37 -0.50
C PRO A 153 -4.31 19.88 -0.78
N CYS A 154 -4.51 19.08 0.27
CA CYS A 154 -4.86 17.67 0.21
C CYS A 154 -6.37 17.48 0.31
N PRO A 155 -7.04 16.88 -0.70
CA PRO A 155 -8.48 16.68 -0.63
C PRO A 155 -8.92 15.66 0.43
N ALA A 156 -10.05 15.93 1.08
CA ALA A 156 -10.62 15.07 2.11
C ALA A 156 -12.14 14.98 1.96
N TRP A 157 -12.73 13.92 2.52
CA TRP A 157 -14.17 13.83 2.72
C TRP A 157 -14.50 13.97 4.19
N LEU A 158 -15.42 14.87 4.49
CA LEU A 158 -15.93 15.08 5.84
C LEU A 158 -17.36 14.56 5.93
N PHE A 159 -17.58 13.60 6.82
CA PHE A 159 -18.89 13.07 7.17
C PHE A 159 -19.23 13.54 8.59
N PRO A 160 -20.08 14.58 8.75
CA PRO A 160 -20.44 15.08 10.07
C PRO A 160 -21.26 14.05 10.86
N ALA A 161 -21.02 14.00 12.18
CA ALA A 161 -21.95 13.36 13.11
C ALA A 161 -23.30 14.09 13.12
N ASP A 162 -24.38 13.37 13.44
CA ASP A 162 -25.71 13.97 13.56
C ASP A 162 -25.74 14.96 14.73
N GLY A 163 -26.16 16.20 14.46
CA GLY A 163 -26.18 17.28 15.46
C GLY A 163 -24.82 17.92 15.77
N GLY A 164 -23.74 17.49 15.10
CA GLY A 164 -22.37 17.92 15.39
C GLY A 164 -21.74 17.16 16.56
N SER A 165 -20.40 17.09 16.59
CA SER A 165 -19.67 16.31 17.62
C SER A 165 -18.26 16.86 17.83
N GLU A 166 -17.81 16.88 19.09
CA GLU A 166 -16.41 17.11 19.45
C GLU A 166 -15.55 15.82 19.32
N HIS A 167 -16.19 14.67 19.07
CA HIS A 167 -15.56 13.39 18.80
C HIS A 167 -15.36 13.18 17.29
N TRP A 168 -14.10 12.98 16.90
CA TRP A 168 -13.69 12.87 15.52
C TRP A 168 -12.87 11.62 15.29
N VAL A 169 -12.99 11.05 14.09
CA VAL A 169 -12.06 10.03 13.60
C VAL A 169 -11.37 10.57 12.37
N ILE A 170 -10.04 10.51 12.35
CA ILE A 170 -9.24 10.75 11.15
C ILE A 170 -8.86 9.41 10.57
N GLN A 171 -9.34 9.14 9.35
CA GLN A 171 -9.19 7.87 8.67
C GLN A 171 -8.10 7.97 7.60
N ILE A 172 -7.09 7.12 7.74
CA ILE A 172 -5.82 7.20 7.00
C ILE A 172 -5.67 5.90 6.21
N HIS A 173 -5.81 5.99 4.90
CA HIS A 173 -5.65 4.85 4.00
C HIS A 173 -4.19 4.38 3.90
N GLY A 174 -3.98 3.22 3.30
CA GLY A 174 -2.66 2.63 3.10
C GLY A 174 -1.85 3.22 1.94
N ARG A 175 -0.78 2.52 1.58
CA ARG A 175 0.10 2.88 0.46
C ARG A 175 -0.54 2.49 -0.89
N GLY A 176 -0.52 3.40 -1.86
CA GLY A 176 -0.96 3.10 -3.24
C GLY A 176 -2.47 2.87 -3.34
N THR A 177 -3.21 3.44 -2.41
CA THR A 177 -4.68 3.39 -2.28
C THR A 177 -5.19 4.83 -2.22
N THR A 178 -6.50 5.00 -2.09
CA THR A 178 -7.16 6.29 -1.97
C THR A 178 -7.98 6.32 -0.69
N ARG A 179 -8.44 7.52 -0.30
CA ARG A 179 -9.36 7.70 0.82
C ARG A 179 -10.66 6.89 0.73
N ALA A 180 -11.02 6.35 -0.44
CA ALA A 180 -12.13 5.40 -0.59
C ALA A 180 -11.98 4.15 0.30
N GLU A 181 -10.75 3.76 0.63
CA GLU A 181 -10.48 2.71 1.61
C GLU A 181 -11.24 2.96 2.92
N GLY A 182 -11.23 4.19 3.44
CA GLY A 182 -11.88 4.50 4.72
C GLY A 182 -13.40 4.36 4.71
N LEU A 183 -14.07 4.42 3.54
CA LEU A 183 -15.53 4.51 3.47
C LEU A 183 -16.26 3.37 4.19
N ARG A 184 -15.66 2.17 4.25
CA ARG A 184 -16.23 1.01 4.97
C ARG A 184 -16.41 1.24 6.49
N ALA A 185 -15.63 2.13 7.09
CA ALA A 185 -15.67 2.41 8.52
C ALA A 185 -16.60 3.59 8.86
N VAL A 186 -16.97 4.43 7.88
CA VAL A 186 -17.83 5.60 8.12
C VAL A 186 -19.15 5.26 8.81
N PRO A 187 -19.91 4.21 8.40
CA PRO A 187 -21.15 3.84 9.10
C PRO A 187 -20.91 3.50 10.57
N VAL A 188 -19.83 2.77 10.89
CA VAL A 188 -19.49 2.36 12.26
C VAL A 188 -19.24 3.58 13.15
N PHE A 189 -18.43 4.54 12.68
CA PHE A 189 -18.15 5.75 13.44
C PHE A 189 -19.35 6.69 13.54
N ARG A 190 -20.16 6.75 12.49
CA ARG A 190 -21.40 7.52 12.50
C ARG A 190 -22.37 7.00 13.56
N ASP A 191 -22.56 5.68 13.65
CA ASP A 191 -23.41 5.05 14.67
C ASP A 191 -22.90 5.29 16.10
N LEU A 192 -21.60 5.54 16.25
CA LEU A 192 -20.95 5.93 17.50
C LEU A 192 -20.95 7.45 17.76
N GLY A 193 -21.53 8.27 16.88
CA GLY A 193 -21.59 9.72 17.04
C GLY A 193 -20.30 10.48 16.70
N TYR A 194 -19.40 9.88 15.90
CA TYR A 194 -18.15 10.49 15.47
C TYR A 194 -18.29 11.20 14.14
N THR A 195 -17.67 12.38 14.03
CA THR A 195 -17.41 13.02 12.74
C THR A 195 -16.22 12.34 12.07
N SER A 196 -16.40 11.82 10.85
CA SER A 196 -15.33 11.14 10.11
C SER A 196 -14.67 12.07 9.09
N LEU A 197 -13.34 12.19 9.16
CA LEU A 197 -12.52 12.88 8.17
C LEU A 197 -11.62 11.87 7.46
N LEU A 198 -11.90 11.59 6.20
CA LEU A 198 -11.12 10.67 5.36
C LEU A 198 -10.16 11.51 4.52
N VAL A 199 -8.87 11.38 4.78
CA VAL A 199 -7.84 12.27 4.24
C VAL A 199 -7.07 11.62 3.11
N SER A 200 -6.65 12.42 2.11
CA SER A 200 -5.49 12.08 1.28
C SER A 200 -4.23 12.74 1.83
N TYR A 201 -3.07 12.30 1.35
CA TYR A 201 -1.77 12.89 1.67
C TYR A 201 -0.85 12.87 0.44
N ARG A 202 0.36 13.43 0.57
CA ARG A 202 1.32 13.54 -0.55
C ARG A 202 1.42 12.27 -1.39
N ASN A 203 1.54 12.46 -2.71
CA ASN A 203 1.71 11.43 -3.73
C ASN A 203 0.52 10.50 -4.00
N ASP A 204 -0.63 10.71 -3.34
CA ASP A 204 -1.86 10.07 -3.78
C ASP A 204 -2.29 10.59 -5.17
N ALA A 205 -3.15 9.83 -5.84
CA ALA A 205 -3.56 10.15 -7.21
C ALA A 205 -4.23 11.53 -7.33
N ASP A 206 -4.96 11.96 -6.30
CA ASP A 206 -5.69 13.23 -6.26
C ASP A 206 -5.08 14.26 -5.29
N ALA A 207 -3.87 14.02 -4.79
CA ALA A 207 -3.16 14.91 -3.88
C ALA A 207 -1.88 15.47 -4.52
N PRO A 208 -1.34 16.59 -3.99
CA PRO A 208 -0.07 17.12 -4.46
C PRO A 208 1.07 16.10 -4.36
N ARG A 209 2.00 16.15 -5.32
CA ARG A 209 3.20 15.32 -5.31
C ARG A 209 4.31 15.99 -4.50
N SER A 210 5.02 15.19 -3.71
CA SER A 210 6.32 15.58 -3.17
C SER A 210 7.34 15.75 -4.30
N ARG A 211 8.48 16.40 -4.01
CA ARG A 211 9.56 16.57 -5.00
C ARG A 211 10.04 15.24 -5.59
N GLN A 212 10.08 14.18 -4.80
CA GLN A 212 10.50 12.86 -5.22
C GLN A 212 9.38 12.05 -5.88
N GLY A 213 8.12 12.39 -5.62
CA GLY A 213 6.96 11.65 -6.15
C GLY A 213 6.79 10.23 -5.57
N THR A 214 7.54 9.88 -4.52
CA THR A 214 7.53 8.56 -3.87
C THR A 214 7.11 8.69 -2.42
N TYR A 215 6.49 7.64 -1.89
CA TYR A 215 6.19 7.54 -0.47
C TYR A 215 7.47 7.37 0.35
N MET A 216 7.54 8.05 1.49
CA MET A 216 8.56 7.84 2.52
C MET A 216 8.07 6.90 3.61
N LEU A 217 7.08 6.06 3.27
CA LEU A 217 6.62 4.95 4.09
C LEU A 217 6.13 5.36 5.49
N GLY A 218 5.53 6.54 5.58
CA GLY A 218 5.00 7.12 6.81
C GLY A 218 5.93 8.14 7.45
N ALA A 219 7.22 8.20 7.09
CA ALA A 219 8.19 9.11 7.69
C ALA A 219 7.93 10.60 7.37
N THR A 220 7.21 10.87 6.28
CA THR A 220 6.88 12.26 5.90
C THR A 220 5.40 12.52 5.71
N GLU A 221 4.63 11.51 5.33
CA GLU A 221 3.19 11.56 5.09
C GLU A 221 2.41 12.01 6.34
N TRP A 222 2.90 11.66 7.53
CA TRP A 222 2.27 12.06 8.80
C TRP A 222 2.13 13.57 8.96
N ARG A 223 3.03 14.37 8.38
CA ARG A 223 2.94 15.84 8.45
C ARG A 223 1.74 16.40 7.68
N ASP A 224 1.32 15.72 6.62
CA ASP A 224 0.12 16.12 5.87
C ASP A 224 -1.14 15.78 6.66
N VAL A 225 -1.15 14.64 7.35
CA VAL A 225 -2.28 14.23 8.19
C VAL A 225 -2.33 15.05 9.49
N ASP A 226 -1.20 15.53 10.00
CA ASP A 226 -1.15 16.47 11.13
C ASP A 226 -1.85 17.80 10.79
N ALA A 227 -1.75 18.25 9.54
CA ALA A 227 -2.52 19.39 9.05
C ALA A 227 -4.05 19.10 9.07
N ALA A 228 -4.45 17.84 8.88
CA ALA A 228 -5.84 17.41 9.00
C ALA A 228 -6.32 17.39 10.46
N MET A 229 -5.47 17.03 11.42
CA MET A 229 -5.76 17.21 12.85
C MET A 229 -5.98 18.68 13.18
N THR A 230 -5.12 19.56 12.66
CA THR A 230 -5.30 21.01 12.83
C THR A 230 -6.62 21.48 12.20
N PHE A 231 -6.98 20.98 11.02
CA PHE A 231 -8.27 21.25 10.39
C PHE A 231 -9.45 20.81 11.27
N ALA A 232 -9.42 19.59 11.80
CA ALA A 232 -10.46 19.05 12.67
C ALA A 232 -10.62 19.88 13.95
N ARG A 233 -9.50 20.24 14.60
CA ARG A 233 -9.52 21.07 15.83
C ARG A 233 -10.11 22.45 15.60
N ARG A 234 -9.81 23.11 14.47
CA ARG A 234 -10.44 24.38 14.08
C ARG A 234 -11.96 24.26 13.89
N ARG A 235 -12.46 23.05 13.67
CA ARG A 235 -13.89 22.72 13.56
C ARG A 235 -14.48 22.10 14.83
N GLY A 236 -13.80 22.22 15.97
CA GLY A 236 -14.32 21.83 17.27
C GLY A 236 -13.96 20.41 17.73
N ALA A 237 -13.11 19.69 17.00
CA ALA A 237 -12.61 18.40 17.48
C ALA A 237 -11.81 18.56 18.78
N ARG A 238 -12.20 17.80 19.81
CA ARG A 238 -11.48 17.70 21.10
C ARG A 238 -10.98 16.29 21.38
N HIS A 239 -11.68 15.29 20.87
CA HIS A 239 -11.36 13.87 21.06
C HIS A 239 -11.19 13.23 19.69
N ILE A 240 -9.95 12.93 19.32
CA ILE A 240 -9.59 12.39 18.02
C ILE A 240 -9.18 10.94 18.16
N ILE A 241 -9.84 10.06 17.40
CA ILE A 241 -9.35 8.71 17.10
C ILE A 241 -8.57 8.77 15.78
N LEU A 242 -7.39 8.17 15.74
CA LEU A 242 -6.66 7.93 14.49
C LEU A 242 -6.93 6.49 14.04
N MET A 243 -7.53 6.33 12.85
CA MET A 243 -7.73 5.01 12.26
C MET A 243 -6.84 4.86 11.03
N GLY A 244 -6.00 3.82 11.01
CA GLY A 244 -5.02 3.61 9.95
C GLY A 244 -5.05 2.20 9.37
N TRP A 245 -5.02 2.09 8.04
CA TRP A 245 -4.87 0.83 7.31
C TRP A 245 -3.47 0.65 6.76
N SER A 246 -2.85 -0.51 6.97
CA SER A 246 -1.52 -0.79 6.38
C SER A 246 -0.52 0.33 6.69
N MET A 247 0.04 1.00 5.68
CA MET A 247 0.90 2.18 5.87
C MET A 247 0.20 3.32 6.63
N GLY A 248 -1.11 3.49 6.51
CA GLY A 248 -1.88 4.47 7.27
C GLY A 248 -1.82 4.21 8.77
N GLY A 249 -1.63 2.95 9.20
CA GLY A 249 -1.33 2.60 10.59
C GLY A 249 0.02 3.14 11.05
N GLN A 250 1.06 3.05 10.21
CA GLN A 250 2.35 3.68 10.50
C GLN A 250 2.21 5.20 10.62
N VAL A 251 1.43 5.82 9.74
CA VAL A 251 1.16 7.25 9.79
C VAL A 251 0.43 7.64 11.09
N ALA A 252 -0.56 6.86 11.51
CA ALA A 252 -1.26 7.06 12.79
C ALA A 252 -0.30 6.98 13.99
N LEU A 253 0.59 5.99 14.01
CA LEU A 253 1.62 5.85 15.05
C LEU A 253 2.62 7.02 15.05
N GLN A 254 3.01 7.52 13.87
CA GLN A 254 3.88 8.70 13.79
C GLN A 254 3.19 9.96 14.32
N LEU A 255 1.89 10.13 14.08
CA LEU A 255 1.10 11.24 14.64
C LEU A 255 1.01 11.15 16.16
N ASP A 256 0.67 9.98 16.70
CA ASP A 256 0.57 9.75 18.15
C ASP A 256 1.86 10.11 18.88
N LEU A 257 3.02 9.83 18.27
CA LEU A 257 4.32 10.09 18.85
C LEU A 257 4.86 11.51 18.62
N ASN A 258 4.51 12.17 17.51
CA ASN A 258 5.20 13.40 17.06
C ASN A 258 4.28 14.61 16.82
N SER A 259 2.96 14.43 16.79
CA SER A 259 2.01 15.51 16.54
C SER A 259 2.01 16.52 17.70
N ALA A 260 1.93 17.80 17.37
CA ALA A 260 1.69 18.85 18.36
C ALA A 260 0.25 18.79 18.94
N HIS A 261 -0.63 17.98 18.36
CA HIS A 261 -2.01 17.76 18.78
C HIS A 261 -2.21 16.41 19.47
N GLY A 262 -1.13 15.77 19.93
CA GLY A 262 -1.19 14.47 20.63
C GLY A 262 -2.09 14.49 21.87
N ASP A 263 -2.26 15.64 22.51
CA ASP A 263 -3.17 15.85 23.64
C ASP A 263 -4.66 15.61 23.29
N SER A 264 -5.01 15.74 22.01
CA SER A 264 -6.36 15.48 21.50
C SER A 264 -6.57 14.04 21.03
N VAL A 265 -5.50 13.23 20.92
CA VAL A 265 -5.61 11.82 20.49
C VAL A 265 -6.05 10.97 21.68
N VAL A 266 -7.23 10.37 21.56
CA VAL A 266 -7.83 9.55 22.64
C VAL A 266 -7.83 8.05 22.32
N GLY A 267 -7.40 7.66 21.12
CA GLY A 267 -7.32 6.25 20.74
C GLY A 267 -6.79 6.03 19.32
N LEU A 268 -6.28 4.82 19.11
CA LEU A 268 -5.80 4.34 17.81
C LEU A 268 -6.61 3.11 17.40
N VAL A 269 -7.01 3.06 16.13
CA VAL A 269 -7.62 1.89 15.49
C VAL A 269 -6.73 1.47 14.32
N LEU A 270 -6.02 0.36 14.49
CA LEU A 270 -4.99 -0.08 13.55
C LEU A 270 -5.44 -1.36 12.84
N ASP A 271 -5.73 -1.27 11.55
CA ASP A 271 -6.15 -2.41 10.73
C ASP A 271 -4.98 -2.85 9.83
N SER A 272 -4.50 -4.06 10.11
CA SER A 272 -3.35 -4.67 9.42
C SER A 272 -2.16 -3.69 9.28
N PRO A 273 -1.77 -2.99 10.36
CA PRO A 273 -0.83 -1.89 10.26
C PRO A 273 0.57 -2.37 9.87
N VAL A 274 1.29 -1.52 9.14
CA VAL A 274 2.74 -1.63 9.11
C VAL A 274 3.30 -0.94 10.34
N ILE A 275 3.98 -1.68 11.20
CA ILE A 275 4.67 -1.14 12.40
C ILE A 275 6.19 -1.05 12.12
N ASP A 276 6.75 -2.07 11.50
CA ASP A 276 8.14 -2.10 11.04
C ASP A 276 8.20 -2.48 9.55
N TRP A 277 8.68 -1.54 8.74
CA TRP A 277 8.90 -1.77 7.31
C TRP A 277 9.97 -2.81 7.03
N ALA A 278 10.98 -2.95 7.91
CA ALA A 278 11.99 -3.99 7.75
C ALA A 278 11.35 -5.37 7.81
N ASP A 279 10.42 -5.61 8.74
CA ASP A 279 9.72 -6.88 8.86
C ASP A 279 8.79 -7.16 7.67
N VAL A 280 8.06 -6.16 7.20
CA VAL A 280 7.23 -6.28 5.98
C VAL A 280 8.09 -6.64 4.78
N LEU A 281 9.24 -5.98 4.60
CA LEU A 281 10.15 -6.25 3.49
C LEU A 281 10.80 -7.63 3.58
N ARG A 282 11.21 -8.07 4.77
CA ARG A 282 11.70 -9.44 5.01
C ARG A 282 10.63 -10.48 4.68
N TYR A 283 9.39 -10.24 5.11
CA TYR A 283 8.26 -11.12 4.82
C TYR A 283 8.02 -11.23 3.31
N GLN A 284 7.89 -10.11 2.60
CA GLN A 284 7.67 -10.09 1.15
C GLN A 284 8.81 -10.77 0.39
N ALA A 285 10.04 -10.53 0.82
CA ALA A 285 11.19 -11.11 0.16
C ALA A 285 11.30 -12.63 0.39
N ARG A 286 10.84 -13.17 1.53
CA ARG A 286 10.67 -14.62 1.72
C ARG A 286 9.64 -15.21 0.76
N LEU A 287 8.50 -14.55 0.56
CA LEU A 287 7.48 -15.00 -0.41
C LEU A 287 8.02 -15.03 -1.84
N LEU A 288 8.82 -14.03 -2.21
CA LEU A 288 9.49 -13.96 -3.51
C LEU A 288 10.75 -14.84 -3.61
N ARG A 289 11.05 -15.64 -2.58
CA ARG A 289 12.24 -16.51 -2.50
C ARG A 289 13.57 -15.78 -2.73
N VAL A 290 13.64 -14.52 -2.29
CA VAL A 290 14.86 -13.71 -2.37
C VAL A 290 15.85 -14.17 -1.28
N PRO A 291 17.13 -14.40 -1.62
CA PRO A 291 18.14 -14.79 -0.65
C PRO A 291 18.32 -13.77 0.51
N PRO A 292 18.45 -14.22 1.78
CA PRO A 292 18.59 -13.34 2.94
C PRO A 292 19.69 -12.27 2.86
N PRO A 293 20.90 -12.55 2.31
CA PRO A 293 21.95 -11.52 2.20
C PRO A 293 21.54 -10.32 1.33
N ILE A 294 20.74 -10.54 0.29
CA ILE A 294 20.27 -9.48 -0.62
C ILE A 294 19.28 -8.57 0.11
N ILE A 295 18.42 -9.16 0.94
CA ILE A 295 17.42 -8.42 1.74
C ILE A 295 18.12 -7.58 2.80
N SER A 296 19.09 -8.16 3.53
CA SER A 296 19.86 -7.43 4.54
C SER A 296 20.60 -6.24 3.94
N PHE A 297 21.16 -6.40 2.74
CA PHE A 297 21.79 -5.30 2.01
C PHE A 297 20.77 -4.22 1.59
N ALA A 298 19.60 -4.62 1.06
CA ALA A 298 18.53 -3.71 0.68
C ALA A 298 18.00 -2.90 1.87
N LEU A 299 17.79 -3.55 3.02
CA LEU A 299 17.36 -2.92 4.26
C LEU A 299 18.43 -1.97 4.81
N GLY A 300 19.70 -2.40 4.79
CA GLY A 300 20.82 -1.54 5.17
C GLY A 300 20.89 -0.27 4.32
N ALA A 301 20.67 -0.39 3.00
CA ALA A 301 20.61 0.76 2.09
C ALA A 301 19.43 1.70 2.39
N LEU A 302 18.26 1.15 2.74
CA LEU A 302 17.07 1.92 3.14
C LEU A 302 17.22 2.62 4.49
N SER A 303 17.97 2.05 5.43
CA SER A 303 18.22 2.62 6.77
C SER A 303 19.41 3.57 6.83
N SER A 304 20.34 3.47 5.86
CA SER A 304 21.49 4.38 5.75
C SER A 304 21.11 5.67 5.03
N ASP A 305 21.85 6.75 5.27
CA ASP A 305 21.69 8.07 4.61
C ASP A 305 21.74 8.05 3.06
N TRP A 306 21.86 6.89 2.42
CA TRP A 306 21.65 6.70 0.99
C TRP A 306 20.18 6.84 0.55
N GLY A 307 19.24 6.83 1.50
CA GLY A 307 17.83 7.21 1.31
C GLY A 307 17.52 8.69 1.59
N SER A 308 18.48 9.45 2.14
CA SER A 308 18.38 10.91 2.34
C SER A 308 18.90 11.64 1.10
N PRO A 309 18.32 12.79 0.69
CA PRO A 309 18.88 13.56 -0.39
C PRO A 309 20.29 14.02 -0.02
N LEU A 310 21.22 13.92 -0.99
CA LEU A 310 22.41 14.76 -1.01
C LEU A 310 21.96 16.22 -0.79
N ARG A 311 22.60 16.88 0.18
CA ARG A 311 22.35 18.28 0.56
C ARG A 311 22.43 19.22 -0.63
#